data_AF-A0A1V2C2E9-F1
#
_entry.id   AF-A0A1V2C2E9-F1
#
_cell.length_a   1.000
_cell.length_b   1.000
_cell.length_c   1.000
_cell.angle_alpha   90.00
_cell.angle_beta   90.00
_cell.angle_gamma   90.00
#
_symmetry.space_group_name_H-M   'P 1'
#
loop_
_entity.id
_entity.type
_entity.pdbx_description
1 polymer ?
#
loop_
_entity_poly.entity_id
_entity_poly.type
_entity_poly.pdbx_seq_one_letter_code
_entity_poly.pdbx_strand_id
1 'polypeptide(L)'
;MNLFFHDYITEEGFNSNEPVDTDLDTALDIFYELNDEENNFFGLIDDSEKCIQFMFISEDNWLVDIPIPPDFNNNIQKYATYEECVALIKKTYSDNKVTSFLDKPFMKEEPKPHKNEGRWSVFD
;
A
#
# COMPACT_ATOMS: atom_id res chain seq x y z
N MET A 1 -0.31 12.16 -10.17
CA MET A 1 -0.33 11.72 -8.76
C MET A 1 0.91 12.32 -8.12
N ASN A 2 0.76 13.04 -7.02
CA ASN A 2 1.88 13.76 -6.43
C ASN A 2 2.58 12.88 -5.38
N LEU A 3 3.89 12.74 -5.50
CA LEU A 3 4.73 11.89 -4.66
C LEU A 3 5.54 12.73 -3.69
N PHE A 4 5.67 12.23 -2.47
CA PHE A 4 6.61 12.72 -1.47
C PHE A 4 7.30 11.54 -0.80
N PHE A 5 8.53 11.72 -0.35
CA PHE A 5 9.27 10.67 0.37
C PHE A 5 10.40 11.31 1.15
N HIS A 6 10.94 10.57 2.11
CA HIS A 6 12.19 10.92 2.75
C HIS A 6 12.97 9.66 3.10
N ASP A 7 14.23 9.67 2.71
CA ASP A 7 15.23 8.67 3.04
C ASP A 7 16.24 9.28 4.01
N TYR A 8 16.22 8.84 5.26
CA TYR A 8 17.07 9.38 6.32
C TYR A 8 18.56 8.99 6.18
N ILE A 9 18.89 8.01 5.33
CA ILE A 9 20.28 7.57 5.12
C ILE A 9 20.96 8.45 4.07
N THR A 10 20.25 8.77 3.00
CA THR A 10 20.76 9.62 1.91
C THR A 10 20.46 11.10 2.13
N GLU A 11 19.54 11.42 3.04
CA GLU A 11 18.94 12.75 3.23
C GLU A 11 18.20 13.26 1.97
N GLU A 12 17.81 12.35 1.07
CA GLU A 12 17.06 12.67 -0.14
C GLU A 12 15.54 12.58 0.10
N GLY A 13 14.77 13.28 -0.72
CA GLY A 13 13.31 13.29 -0.62
C GLY A 13 12.64 14.43 -1.33
N PHE A 14 11.31 14.32 -1.45
CA PHE A 14 10.43 15.44 -1.79
C PHE A 14 9.58 15.77 -0.58
N ASN A 15 9.51 17.06 -0.23
CA ASN A 15 8.75 17.51 0.93
C ASN A 15 7.25 17.29 0.70
N SER A 16 6.50 16.87 1.73
CA SER A 16 5.05 16.68 1.62
C SER A 16 4.27 17.97 1.36
N ASN A 17 4.85 19.16 1.62
CA ASN A 17 4.27 20.46 1.26
C ASN A 17 4.54 20.85 -0.20
N GLU A 18 5.50 20.20 -0.85
CA GLU A 18 5.89 20.44 -2.25
C GLU A 18 6.04 19.09 -2.98
N PRO A 19 4.97 18.26 -3.03
CA PRO A 19 5.05 16.94 -3.64
C PRO A 19 5.16 17.07 -5.15
N VAL A 20 5.81 16.09 -5.80
CA VAL A 20 6.15 16.14 -7.23
C VAL A 20 5.20 15.23 -8.01
N ASP A 21 4.60 15.72 -9.09
CA ASP A 21 3.80 14.88 -9.99
C ASP A 21 4.70 13.84 -10.66
N THR A 22 4.32 12.57 -10.52
CA THR A 22 5.09 11.42 -11.03
C THR A 22 4.17 10.41 -11.70
N ASP A 23 4.74 9.60 -12.60
CA ASP A 23 4.09 8.41 -13.12
C ASP A 23 4.33 7.19 -12.21
N LEU A 24 3.65 6.08 -12.51
CA LEU A 24 3.72 4.85 -11.72
C LEU A 24 5.13 4.24 -11.72
N ASP A 25 5.80 4.26 -12.87
CA ASP A 25 7.11 3.61 -13.01
C ASP A 25 8.15 4.35 -12.15
N THR A 26 8.19 5.69 -12.24
CA THR A 26 9.05 6.53 -11.40
C THR A 26 8.77 6.33 -9.91
N ALA A 27 7.49 6.24 -9.54
CA ALA A 27 7.09 6.05 -8.16
C ALA A 27 7.51 4.69 -7.60
N LEU A 28 7.42 3.63 -8.42
CA LEU A 28 7.88 2.30 -8.04
C LEU A 28 9.41 2.24 -7.95
N ASP A 29 10.13 2.86 -8.88
CA ASP A 29 11.59 2.92 -8.83
C ASP A 29 12.06 3.59 -7.53
N ILE A 30 11.48 4.74 -7.16
CA ILE A 30 11.76 5.43 -5.89
C ILE A 30 11.43 4.52 -4.68
N PHE A 31 10.28 3.85 -4.71
CA PHE A 31 9.88 2.96 -3.61
C PHE A 31 10.82 1.76 -3.46
N TYR A 32 11.35 1.24 -4.58
CA TYR A 32 12.27 0.10 -4.61
C TYR A 32 13.69 0.46 -4.17
N GLU A 33 14.08 1.72 -4.35
CA GLU A 33 15.40 2.23 -3.98
C GLU A 33 15.46 2.82 -2.56
N LEU A 34 14.31 2.93 -1.87
CA LEU A 34 14.24 3.44 -0.51
C LEU A 34 15.05 2.52 0.44
N ASN A 35 15.95 3.11 1.24
CA ASN A 35 16.75 2.31 2.18
C ASN A 35 15.87 1.70 3.29
N ASP A 36 16.28 0.53 3.76
CA ASP A 36 15.67 -0.19 4.90
C ASP A 36 16.03 0.46 6.25
N GLU A 37 15.88 1.78 6.37
CA GLU A 37 16.07 2.53 7.61
C GLU A 37 14.72 2.82 8.27
N GLU A 38 14.63 2.54 9.57
CA GLU A 38 13.40 2.75 10.34
C GLU A 38 12.92 4.20 10.23
N ASN A 39 11.62 4.37 10.00
CA ASN A 39 10.94 5.65 9.77
C ASN A 39 11.16 6.29 8.39
N ASN A 40 11.96 5.71 7.49
CA ASN A 40 11.92 6.10 6.08
C ASN A 40 10.48 6.01 5.58
N PHE A 41 10.06 6.98 4.78
CA PHE A 41 8.68 7.02 4.32
C PHE A 41 8.57 7.41 2.85
N PHE A 42 7.49 6.91 2.26
CA PHE A 42 7.04 7.18 0.91
C PHE A 42 5.56 7.53 0.98
N GLY A 43 5.06 8.43 0.15
CA GLY A 43 3.65 8.76 0.14
C GLY A 43 3.18 9.36 -1.18
N LEU A 44 1.87 9.26 -1.37
CA LEU A 44 1.17 9.71 -2.57
C LEU A 44 -0.02 10.58 -2.17
N ILE A 45 -0.26 11.62 -2.96
CA ILE A 45 -1.36 12.56 -2.82
C ILE A 45 -2.14 12.61 -4.14
N ASP A 46 -3.44 12.34 -4.07
CA ASP A 46 -4.33 12.43 -5.23
C ASP A 46 -4.84 13.86 -5.48
N ASP A 47 -5.52 14.06 -6.61
CA ASP A 47 -6.09 15.36 -7.02
C ASP A 47 -7.17 15.89 -6.05
N SER A 48 -7.63 15.07 -5.11
CA SER A 48 -8.57 15.45 -4.05
C SER A 48 -7.88 15.74 -2.71
N GLU A 49 -6.55 15.92 -2.72
CA GLU A 49 -5.71 16.18 -1.54
C GLU A 49 -5.77 15.04 -0.50
N LYS A 50 -6.14 13.82 -0.91
CA LYS A 50 -6.06 12.65 -0.04
C LYS A 50 -4.67 12.04 -0.11
N CYS A 51 -4.15 11.69 1.06
CA CYS A 51 -2.82 11.14 1.21
C CYS A 51 -2.87 9.65 1.61
N ILE A 52 -1.96 8.87 1.06
CA ILE A 52 -1.56 7.57 1.59
C ILE A 52 -0.04 7.58 1.81
N GLN A 53 0.39 7.18 2.99
CA GLN A 53 1.80 7.12 3.38
C GLN A 53 2.17 5.69 3.76
N PHE A 54 3.40 5.30 3.44
CA PHE A 54 4.03 4.03 3.71
C PHE A 54 5.30 4.33 4.50
N MET A 55 5.38 3.88 5.75
CA MET A 55 6.53 4.07 6.61
C MET A 55 7.20 2.72 6.87
N PHE A 56 8.50 2.64 6.64
CA PHE A 56 9.29 1.46 6.92
C PHE A 56 9.42 1.29 8.44
N ILE A 57 9.06 0.11 8.94
CA ILE A 57 9.20 -0.26 10.36
C ILE A 57 10.31 -1.30 10.53
N SER A 58 10.27 -2.34 9.71
CA SER A 58 11.29 -3.40 9.68
C SER A 58 11.15 -4.22 8.40
N GLU A 59 12.05 -5.18 8.18
CA GLU A 59 11.99 -6.12 7.06
C GLU A 59 10.57 -6.71 6.89
N ASP A 60 10.03 -6.56 5.67
CA ASP A 60 8.68 -6.96 5.25
C ASP A 60 7.52 -6.45 6.14
N ASN A 61 7.73 -5.34 6.85
CA ASN A 61 6.74 -4.75 7.73
C ASN A 61 6.72 -3.22 7.60
N TRP A 62 5.64 -2.73 7.00
CA TRP A 62 5.41 -1.32 6.73
C TRP A 62 4.14 -0.86 7.44
N LEU A 63 4.17 0.35 8.00
CA LEU A 63 2.97 1.03 8.46
C LEU A 63 2.39 1.84 7.30
N VAL A 64 1.19 1.47 6.85
CA VAL A 64 0.43 2.24 5.87
C VAL A 64 -0.58 3.10 6.60
N ASP A 65 -0.55 4.42 6.36
CA ASP A 65 -1.44 5.39 6.98
C ASP A 65 -2.18 6.23 5.93
N ILE A 66 -3.48 6.46 6.14
CA ILE A 66 -4.32 7.39 5.38
C ILE A 66 -4.84 8.43 6.38
N PRO A 67 -4.19 9.60 6.48
CA PRO A 67 -4.63 10.63 7.39
C PRO A 67 -5.98 11.23 6.96
N ILE A 68 -6.82 11.58 7.94
CA ILE A 68 -8.14 12.19 7.71
C ILE A 68 -8.15 13.62 8.27
N PRO A 69 -7.47 14.59 7.65
CA PRO A 69 -7.50 15.97 8.13
C PRO A 69 -8.93 16.54 8.11
N PRO A 70 -9.31 17.37 9.09
CA PRO A 70 -8.51 17.80 10.24
C PRO A 70 -8.51 16.81 11.43
N ASP A 71 -9.24 15.70 11.35
CA ASP A 71 -9.43 14.73 12.42
C ASP A 71 -8.41 13.58 12.36
N PHE A 72 -7.21 13.85 12.85
CA PHE A 72 -6.11 12.90 12.88
C PHE A 72 -6.27 11.76 13.91
N ASN A 73 -7.31 11.79 14.75
CA ASN A 73 -7.57 10.70 15.69
C ASN A 73 -8.22 9.49 15.01
N ASN A 74 -8.76 9.68 13.81
CA ASN A 74 -9.46 8.66 13.03
C ASN A 74 -8.68 8.24 11.77
N ASN A 75 -7.36 8.40 11.80
CA ASN A 75 -6.47 7.90 10.75
C ASN A 75 -6.72 6.41 10.49
N ILE A 76 -6.72 6.04 9.21
CA ILE A 76 -6.90 4.65 8.80
C ILE A 76 -5.51 4.05 8.62
N GLN A 77 -5.17 3.09 9.48
CA GLN A 77 -3.84 2.48 9.52
C GLN A 77 -3.90 0.97 9.37
N LYS A 78 -2.89 0.39 8.70
CA LYS A 78 -2.62 -1.05 8.70
C LYS A 78 -1.12 -1.33 8.64
N TYR A 79 -0.71 -2.48 9.17
CA TYR A 79 0.57 -3.06 8.79
C TYR A 79 0.44 -3.78 7.45
N ALA A 80 1.48 -3.72 6.63
CA ALA A 80 1.52 -4.29 5.30
C ALA A 80 2.89 -4.93 5.02
N THR A 81 2.88 -5.99 4.21
CA THR A 81 4.11 -6.53 3.62
C THR A 81 4.60 -5.60 2.51
N TYR A 82 5.84 -5.79 2.07
CA TYR A 82 6.39 -5.06 0.92
C TYR A 82 5.53 -5.28 -0.34
N GLU A 83 5.13 -6.51 -0.62
CA GLU A 83 4.26 -6.84 -1.76
C GLU A 83 2.88 -6.15 -1.66
N GLU A 84 2.30 -6.08 -0.46
CA GLU A 84 1.05 -5.35 -0.24
C GLU A 84 1.20 -3.85 -0.48
N CYS A 85 2.34 -3.25 -0.09
CA CYS A 85 2.64 -1.85 -0.37
C CYS A 85 2.70 -1.59 -1.87
N VAL A 86 3.45 -2.43 -2.61
CA VAL A 86 3.55 -2.34 -4.08
C VAL A 86 2.18 -2.48 -4.74
N ALA A 87 1.34 -3.39 -4.26
CA ALA A 87 -0.02 -3.55 -4.77
C ALA A 87 -0.90 -2.31 -4.52
N LEU A 88 -0.78 -1.70 -3.35
CA LEU A 88 -1.50 -0.46 -3.00
C LEU A 88 -1.02 0.74 -3.81
N ILE A 89 0.28 0.88 -4.07
CA ILE A 89 0.83 1.92 -4.94
C ILE A 89 0.25 1.76 -6.35
N LYS A 90 0.38 0.57 -6.95
CA LYS A 90 -0.16 0.28 -8.29
C LYS A 90 -1.65 0.56 -8.39
N LYS A 91 -2.41 0.17 -7.36
CA LYS A 91 -3.85 0.44 -7.30
C LYS A 91 -4.16 1.94 -7.26
N THR A 92 -3.45 2.69 -6.42
CA THR A 92 -3.61 4.15 -6.29
C THR A 92 -3.40 4.88 -7.62
N TYR A 93 -2.39 4.47 -8.39
CA TYR A 93 -2.16 5.00 -9.74
C TYR A 93 -3.23 4.53 -10.75
N SER A 94 -3.60 3.24 -10.74
CA SER A 94 -4.61 2.69 -11.66
C SER A 94 -5.98 3.36 -11.48
N ASP A 95 -6.34 3.70 -10.24
CA ASP A 95 -7.60 4.37 -9.92
C ASP A 95 -7.48 5.90 -10.04
N ASN A 96 -6.27 6.43 -10.24
CA ASN A 96 -5.90 7.84 -10.11
C ASN A 96 -6.46 8.47 -8.83
N LYS A 97 -6.44 7.72 -7.72
CA LYS A 97 -7.13 8.09 -6.48
C LYS A 97 -6.62 7.29 -5.29
N VAL A 98 -6.52 7.95 -4.14
CA VAL A 98 -6.30 7.28 -2.86
C VAL A 98 -7.62 6.67 -2.37
N THR A 99 -7.69 5.34 -2.37
CA THR A 99 -8.81 4.56 -1.82
C THR A 99 -8.44 3.96 -0.48
N SER A 100 -9.38 3.98 0.47
CA SER A 100 -9.19 3.30 1.74
C SER A 100 -9.11 1.79 1.55
N PHE A 101 -8.20 1.12 2.25
CA PHE A 101 -8.14 -0.33 2.32
C PHE A 101 -9.25 -0.95 3.21
N LEU A 102 -10.14 -0.12 3.79
CA LEU A 102 -11.34 -0.55 4.49
C LEU A 102 -12.56 -0.74 3.57
N ASP A 103 -12.49 -0.25 2.33
CA ASP A 103 -13.58 -0.33 1.34
C ASP A 103 -13.71 -1.75 0.78
N LYS A 104 -14.18 -2.69 1.61
CA LYS A 104 -14.47 -4.13 1.39
C LYS A 104 -13.34 -4.97 0.75
N PRO A 105 -13.15 -6.22 1.24
CA PRO A 105 -11.94 -6.99 0.95
C PRO A 105 -11.83 -7.44 -0.51
N PHE A 106 -10.59 -7.41 -1.01
CA PHE A 106 -10.12 -8.37 -2.02
C PHE A 106 -10.61 -9.76 -1.57
N MET A 107 -11.48 -10.39 -2.35
CA MET A 107 -11.81 -11.79 -2.10
C MET A 107 -10.50 -12.58 -2.26
N LYS A 108 -9.94 -13.06 -1.15
CA LYS A 108 -9.13 -14.27 -1.22
C LYS A 108 -10.05 -15.31 -1.86
N GLU A 109 -9.67 -15.85 -3.02
CA GLU A 109 -10.40 -16.99 -3.58
C GLU A 109 -10.56 -18.02 -2.46
N GLU A 110 -11.81 -18.32 -2.08
CA GLU A 110 -12.05 -19.40 -1.13
C GLU A 110 -11.47 -20.68 -1.75
N PRO A 111 -10.73 -21.50 -0.99
CA PRO A 111 -10.24 -22.76 -1.51
C PRO A 111 -11.43 -23.57 -2.02
N LYS A 112 -11.44 -23.87 -3.32
CA LYS A 112 -12.48 -24.68 -3.95
C LYS A 112 -12.63 -25.97 -3.12
N PRO A 113 -13.85 -26.36 -2.71
CA PRO A 113 -14.03 -27.61 -2.01
C PRO A 113 -13.46 -28.74 -2.87
N HIS A 114 -12.52 -29.50 -2.30
CA HIS A 114 -12.07 -30.75 -2.90
C HIS A 114 -13.32 -31.59 -3.19
N LYS A 115 -13.61 -31.80 -4.48
CA LYS A 115 -14.49 -32.89 -4.87
C LYS A 115 -13.81 -34.18 -4.41
N ASN A 116 -14.32 -34.76 -3.33
CA ASN A 116 -14.06 -36.17 -3.03
C ASN A 116 -14.71 -36.99 -4.15
N GLU A 117 -13.95 -37.24 -5.22
CA GLU A 117 -14.21 -38.35 -6.12
C GLU A 117 -13.89 -39.63 -5.35
N GLY A 118 -14.91 -40.22 -4.73
CA GLY A 118 -14.77 -41.36 -3.84
C GLY A 118 -16.01 -42.23 -3.81
N ARG A 119 -16.32 -42.81 -4.98
CA ARG A 119 -16.95 -44.11 -5.19
C ARG A 119 -17.21 -44.92 -3.90
N TRP A 120 -18.48 -45.04 -3.49
CA TRP A 120 -18.92 -46.15 -2.64
C TRP A 120 -19.93 -46.99 -3.40
N SER A 121 -19.53 -48.26 -3.51
CA SER A 121 -20.15 -49.40 -4.14
C SER A 121 -21.56 -49.69 -3.63
N VAL A 122 -22.43 -50.09 -4.56
CA VAL A 122 -23.70 -50.75 -4.28
C VAL A 122 -23.41 -52.20 -3.88
N PHE A 123 -23.78 -52.56 -2.65
CA PHE A 123 -24.02 -53.91 -2.12
C PHE A 123 -25.03 -53.67 -0.97
N ASP A 124 -26.19 -54.33 -0.83
CA ASP A 124 -26.82 -55.49 -1.46
C ASP A 124 -28.33 -55.20 -1.68
#